data_AF-A0A0V0QTK9-F1
#
_entry.id   AF-A0A0V0QTK9-F1
#
_cell.length_a   1.000
_cell.length_b   1.000
_cell.length_c   1.000
_cell.angle_alpha   90.00
_cell.angle_beta   90.00
_cell.angle_gamma   90.00
#
_symmetry.space_group_name_H-M   'P 1'
#
loop_
_entity.id
_entity.type
_entity.pdbx_description
1 polymer ?
#
loop_
_entity_poly.entity_id
_entity_poly.type
_entity_poly.pdbx_seq_one_letter_code
_entity_poly.pdbx_strand_id
1 'polypeptide(L)'
;MNIQIPDQYPYVIIMASILGLHCHIIGFLGQKTRKRVFNKKFMVKNFQEIHEKEIGKNEKLPGQGYPDMGSGFYSQKLSYKDWYDFNNSQRIHQNFADQIGYLLPALLIAGLLYPIFSVGLGLTHFIGRILYASGYSKGPDQRELGAYLSHGSTFFILGTGLLCGIQLINLK
;
A
#
# COMPACT_ATOMS: atom_id res chain seq x y z
N MET A 1 -18.68 -7.73 32.03
CA MET A 1 -19.05 -7.94 30.62
C MET A 1 -18.04 -8.89 30.00
N ASN A 2 -18.47 -10.08 29.59
CA ASN A 2 -17.63 -11.01 28.82
C ASN A 2 -17.95 -10.78 27.34
N ILE A 3 -17.01 -10.20 26.59
CA ILE A 3 -17.13 -10.14 25.12
C ILE A 3 -16.88 -11.57 24.63
N GLN A 4 -17.95 -12.26 24.24
CA GLN A 4 -17.83 -13.53 23.55
C GLN A 4 -17.48 -13.27 22.09
N ILE A 5 -16.40 -13.89 21.62
CA ILE A 5 -15.99 -13.79 20.22
C ILE A 5 -17.01 -14.54 19.37
N PRO A 6 -17.60 -13.91 18.34
CA PRO A 6 -18.53 -14.60 17.45
C PRO A 6 -17.88 -15.79 16.73
N ASP A 7 -18.64 -16.85 16.45
CA ASP A 7 -18.15 -18.03 15.71
C ASP A 7 -17.60 -17.68 14.32
N GLN A 8 -18.05 -16.56 13.74
CA GLN A 8 -17.63 -16.06 12.43
C GLN A 8 -16.38 -15.16 12.49
N TYR A 9 -15.91 -14.78 13.68
CA TYR A 9 -14.74 -13.92 13.83
C TYR A 9 -13.44 -14.48 13.21
N PRO A 10 -13.18 -15.81 13.17
CA PRO A 10 -12.04 -16.35 12.43
C PRO A 10 -11.96 -15.89 10.98
N TYR A 11 -13.09 -15.67 10.29
CA TYR A 11 -13.11 -15.13 8.93
C TYR A 11 -12.59 -13.70 8.85
N VAL A 12 -12.80 -12.89 9.90
CA VAL A 12 -12.27 -11.52 10.01
C VAL A 12 -10.74 -11.56 10.10
N ILE A 13 -10.19 -12.47 10.92
CA ILE A 13 -8.74 -12.64 11.07
C ILE A 13 -8.10 -13.11 9.75
N ILE A 14 -8.72 -14.07 9.07
CA ILE A 14 -8.27 -14.52 7.75
C ILE A 14 -8.28 -13.35 6.77
N MET A 15 -9.37 -12.57 6.71
CA MET A 15 -9.47 -11.43 5.81
C MET A 15 -8.43 -10.33 6.13
N ALA A 16 -8.20 -10.04 7.41
CA ALA A 16 -7.14 -9.12 7.85
C ALA A 16 -5.76 -9.60 7.37
N SER A 17 -5.50 -10.90 7.49
CA SER A 17 -4.23 -11.52 7.07
C SER A 17 -4.04 -11.45 5.55
N ILE A 18 -5.10 -11.71 4.78
CA ILE A 18 -5.10 -11.58 3.32
C ILE A 18 -4.80 -10.14 2.90
N LEU A 19 -5.40 -9.13 3.55
CA LEU A 19 -5.13 -7.72 3.25
C LEU A 19 -3.69 -7.33 3.57
N GLY A 20 -3.16 -7.79 4.71
CA GLY A 20 -1.76 -7.60 5.09
C GLY A 20 -0.80 -8.17 4.05
N LEU A 21 -1.00 -9.44 3.68
CA LEU A 21 -0.21 -10.11 2.64
C LEU A 21 -0.34 -9.41 1.28
N HIS A 22 -1.54 -8.96 0.91
CA HIS A 22 -1.77 -8.25 -0.34
C HIS A 22 -0.97 -6.94 -0.40
N CYS A 23 -0.99 -6.13 0.65
CA CYS A 23 -0.21 -4.89 0.71
C CYS A 23 1.28 -5.17 0.56
N HIS A 24 1.78 -6.22 1.22
CA HIS A 24 3.17 -6.64 1.12
C HIS A 24 3.56 -7.07 -0.30
N ILE A 25 2.71 -7.85 -0.98
CA ILE A 25 2.93 -8.29 -2.37
C ILE A 25 2.96 -7.11 -3.33
N ILE A 26 2.06 -6.14 -3.18
CA ILE A 26 2.05 -4.92 -4.03
C ILE A 26 3.38 -4.16 -3.93
N GLY A 27 3.98 -4.09 -2.74
CA GLY A 27 5.31 -3.50 -2.54
C GLY A 27 6.40 -4.21 -3.36
N PHE A 28 6.39 -5.54 -3.38
CA PHE A 28 7.33 -6.32 -4.21
C PHE A 28 7.11 -6.12 -5.71
N LEU A 29 5.87 -6.00 -6.15
CA LEU A 29 5.59 -5.76 -7.56
C LEU A 29 6.15 -4.40 -8.02
N GLY A 30 6.09 -3.38 -7.17
CA GLY A 30 6.66 -2.06 -7.45
C GLY A 30 8.20 -2.06 -7.61
N GLN A 31 8.89 -3.06 -7.05
CA GLN A 31 10.34 -3.21 -7.21
C GLN A 31 10.76 -3.53 -8.65
N LYS A 32 9.85 -4.11 -9.46
CA LYS A 32 10.14 -4.40 -10.88
C LYS A 32 10.46 -3.13 -11.65
N THR A 33 9.64 -2.09 -11.50
CA THR A 33 9.84 -0.79 -12.15
C THR A 33 11.10 -0.12 -11.64
N ARG A 34 11.34 -0.14 -10.31
CA ARG A 34 12.57 0.39 -9.69
C ARG A 34 13.83 -0.23 -10.29
N LYS A 35 13.90 -1.56 -10.35
CA LYS A 35 15.06 -2.29 -10.90
C LYS A 35 15.29 -2.01 -12.38
N ARG A 36 14.23 -1.77 -13.14
CA ARG A 36 14.29 -1.41 -14.56
C ARG A 36 14.93 -0.03 -14.74
N VAL A 37 14.40 0.99 -14.06
CA VAL A 37 14.79 2.40 -14.26
C VAL A 37 16.12 2.74 -13.58
N PHE A 38 16.37 2.20 -12.38
CA PHE A 38 17.62 2.35 -11.64
C PHE A 38 18.51 1.10 -11.72
N ASN A 39 18.68 0.57 -12.94
CA ASN A 39 19.60 -0.55 -13.14
C ASN A 39 21.06 -0.14 -12.89
N LYS A 40 21.94 -1.13 -12.67
CA LYS A 40 23.36 -0.89 -12.35
C LYS A 40 24.07 0.01 -13.37
N LYS A 41 23.78 -0.16 -14.66
CA LYS A 41 24.40 0.65 -15.73
C LYS A 41 24.00 2.11 -15.61
N PHE A 42 22.71 2.39 -15.38
CA PHE A 42 22.21 3.74 -15.16
C PHE A 42 22.86 4.37 -13.92
N MET A 43 22.93 3.63 -12.80
CA MET A 43 23.50 4.13 -11.55
C MET A 43 24.98 4.50 -11.72
N VAL A 44 25.80 3.57 -12.24
CA VAL A 44 27.24 3.80 -12.40
C VAL A 44 27.51 4.94 -13.38
N LYS A 45 26.81 4.96 -14.52
CA LYS A 45 27.02 5.98 -15.56
C LYS A 45 26.76 7.40 -15.04
N ASN A 46 25.74 7.60 -14.23
CA ASN A 46 25.30 8.95 -13.85
C ASN A 46 25.83 9.40 -12.48
N PHE A 47 26.17 8.46 -11.58
CA PHE A 47 26.40 8.80 -10.18
C PHE A 47 27.69 8.24 -9.56
N GLN A 48 28.43 7.37 -10.24
CA GLN A 48 29.66 6.80 -9.66
C GLN A 48 30.69 7.90 -9.33
N GLU A 49 30.96 8.79 -10.27
CA GLU A 49 31.97 9.85 -10.10
C GLU A 49 31.65 10.80 -8.95
N ILE A 50 30.41 11.32 -8.89
CA ILE A 50 29.99 12.22 -7.81
C ILE A 50 29.96 11.49 -6.46
N HIS A 51 29.55 10.21 -6.43
CA HIS A 51 29.54 9.43 -5.21
C HIS A 51 30.95 9.20 -4.67
N GLU A 52 31.91 8.82 -5.53
CA GLU A 52 33.30 8.65 -5.12
C GLU A 52 33.94 9.96 -4.64
N LYS A 53 33.55 11.09 -5.24
CA LYS A 53 34.05 12.42 -4.90
C LYS A 53 33.49 12.92 -3.56
N GLU A 54 32.19 12.78 -3.33
CA GLU A 54 31.50 13.38 -2.18
C GLU A 54 31.36 12.43 -0.99
N ILE A 55 31.28 11.12 -1.24
CA ILE A 55 31.10 10.08 -0.20
C ILE A 55 32.41 9.31 0.02
N GLY A 56 33.15 9.02 -1.05
CA GLY A 56 34.48 8.39 -0.99
C GLY A 56 34.59 7.14 -1.86
N LYS A 57 35.82 6.88 -2.36
CA LYS A 57 36.11 5.76 -3.28
C LYS A 57 35.89 4.36 -2.70
N ASN A 58 35.99 4.23 -1.38
CA ASN A 58 35.79 2.95 -0.70
C ASN A 58 34.30 2.67 -0.43
N GLU A 59 33.43 3.66 -0.60
CA GLU A 59 32.00 3.53 -0.36
C GLU A 59 31.27 3.03 -1.62
N LYS A 60 30.37 2.06 -1.41
CA LYS A 60 29.66 1.42 -2.51
C LYS A 60 28.44 2.24 -2.91
N LEU A 61 28.38 2.62 -4.18
CA LEU A 61 27.20 3.26 -4.77
C LEU A 61 25.92 2.43 -4.49
N PRO A 62 24.90 3.02 -3.86
CA PRO A 62 23.63 2.34 -3.62
C PRO A 62 22.99 1.80 -4.89
N GLY A 63 22.54 0.55 -4.85
CA GLY A 63 21.82 -0.08 -5.94
C GLY A 63 20.36 0.39 -6.01
N GLN A 64 19.73 0.19 -7.17
CA GLN A 64 18.27 0.38 -7.36
C GLN A 64 17.76 1.79 -7.03
N GLY A 65 18.65 2.78 -7.03
CA GLY A 65 18.31 4.18 -6.77
C GLY A 65 17.83 4.43 -5.35
N TYR A 66 18.20 3.62 -4.36
CA TYR A 66 17.91 3.96 -2.96
C TYR A 66 18.78 5.12 -2.47
N PRO A 67 18.24 6.08 -1.69
CA PRO A 67 16.91 6.08 -1.04
C PRO A 67 15.79 6.78 -1.84
N ASP A 68 15.97 7.03 -3.13
CA ASP A 68 15.04 7.83 -3.95
C ASP A 68 13.64 7.20 -4.05
N MET A 69 12.60 8.01 -3.87
CA MET A 69 11.19 7.63 -3.92
C MET A 69 10.39 8.33 -5.04
N GLY A 70 11.09 8.91 -6.03
CA GLY A 70 10.48 9.45 -7.26
C GLY A 70 10.73 10.94 -7.46
N SER A 71 11.18 11.63 -6.42
CA SER A 71 11.50 13.06 -6.43
C SER A 71 12.91 13.37 -5.90
N GLY A 72 13.73 12.34 -5.68
CA GLY A 72 15.09 12.50 -5.18
C GLY A 72 16.12 12.80 -6.26
N PHE A 73 17.39 12.84 -5.84
CA PHE A 73 18.52 13.20 -6.68
C PHE A 73 18.70 12.26 -7.89
N TYR A 74 18.44 10.96 -7.73
CA TYR A 74 18.62 10.00 -8.82
C TYR A 74 17.51 10.10 -9.87
N SER A 75 16.27 10.36 -9.43
CA SER A 75 15.10 10.51 -10.29
C SER A 75 15.24 11.68 -11.27
N GLN A 76 16.01 12.72 -10.93
CA GLN A 76 16.24 13.88 -11.80
C GLN A 76 16.96 13.53 -13.12
N LYS A 77 17.69 12.41 -13.18
CA LYS A 77 18.38 11.94 -14.39
C LYS A 77 17.53 10.97 -15.22
N LEU A 78 16.33 10.62 -14.77
CA LEU A 78 15.43 9.75 -15.52
C LEU A 78 14.81 10.50 -16.70
N SER A 79 14.46 9.74 -17.74
CA SER A 79 13.54 10.24 -18.76
C SER A 79 12.18 10.55 -18.13
N TYR A 80 11.41 11.48 -18.69
CA TYR A 80 10.05 11.75 -18.20
C TYR A 80 9.20 10.48 -18.11
N LYS A 81 9.29 9.60 -19.12
CA LYS A 81 8.57 8.33 -19.13
C LYS A 81 8.99 7.41 -17.98
N ASP A 82 10.29 7.23 -17.75
CA ASP A 82 10.77 6.35 -16.67
C ASP A 82 10.46 6.92 -15.30
N TRP A 83 10.59 8.24 -15.14
CA TRP A 83 10.19 8.96 -13.95
C TRP A 83 8.69 8.76 -13.67
N TYR A 84 7.85 8.93 -14.69
CA TYR A 84 6.41 8.78 -14.60
C TYR A 84 5.99 7.34 -14.25
N ASP A 85 6.53 6.35 -14.94
CA ASP A 85 6.28 4.93 -14.67
C ASP A 85 6.70 4.56 -13.23
N PHE A 86 7.87 5.03 -12.80
CA PHE A 86 8.39 4.78 -11.45
C PHE A 86 7.52 5.42 -10.37
N ASN A 87 7.16 6.69 -10.51
CA ASN A 87 6.33 7.41 -9.55
C ASN A 87 4.94 6.81 -9.44
N ASN A 88 4.31 6.44 -10.56
CA ASN A 88 3.03 5.75 -10.55
C ASN A 88 3.13 4.41 -9.82
N SER A 89 4.19 3.64 -10.07
CA SER A 89 4.43 2.37 -9.38
C SER A 89 4.64 2.53 -7.87
N GLN A 90 5.41 3.54 -7.45
CA GLN A 90 5.58 3.87 -6.03
C GLN A 90 4.24 4.30 -5.39
N ARG A 91 3.44 5.10 -6.11
CA ARG A 91 2.16 5.62 -5.60
C ARG A 91 1.14 4.51 -5.34
N ILE A 92 1.09 3.47 -6.17
CA ILE A 92 0.21 2.31 -5.95
C ILE A 92 0.48 1.67 -4.58
N HIS A 93 1.76 1.44 -4.25
CA HIS A 93 2.17 0.83 -3.00
C HIS A 93 1.99 1.77 -1.81
N GLN A 94 2.55 2.99 -1.88
CA GLN A 94 2.47 3.97 -0.78
C GLN A 94 1.01 4.25 -0.40
N ASN A 95 0.14 4.46 -1.38
CA ASN A 95 -1.27 4.68 -1.11
C ASN A 95 -1.94 3.49 -0.40
N PHE A 96 -1.49 2.25 -0.58
CA PHE A 96 -2.03 1.12 0.18
C PHE A 96 -1.39 1.03 1.57
N ALA A 97 -0.07 1.24 1.66
CA ALA A 97 0.67 1.22 2.92
C ALA A 97 0.16 2.27 3.92
N ASP A 98 -0.23 3.45 3.43
CA ASP A 98 -0.83 4.50 4.27
C ASP A 98 -2.21 4.08 4.79
N GLN A 99 -2.98 3.38 3.95
CA GLN A 99 -4.35 2.97 4.29
C GLN A 99 -4.40 1.78 5.25
N ILE A 100 -3.47 0.85 5.10
CA ILE A 100 -3.53 -0.42 5.83
C ILE A 100 -3.38 -0.21 7.34
N GLY A 101 -2.67 0.85 7.76
CA GLY A 101 -2.45 1.20 9.16
C GLY A 101 -3.73 1.49 9.94
N TYR A 102 -4.75 2.05 9.30
CA TYR A 102 -6.07 2.26 9.94
C TYR A 102 -7.12 1.23 9.50
N LEU A 103 -6.97 0.61 8.32
CA LEU A 103 -7.92 -0.38 7.81
C LEU A 103 -7.93 -1.65 8.67
N LEU A 104 -6.76 -2.22 8.99
CA LEU A 104 -6.69 -3.48 9.73
C LEU A 104 -7.25 -3.37 11.16
N PRO A 105 -6.89 -2.35 11.96
CA PRO A 105 -7.50 -2.18 13.28
C PRO A 105 -9.02 -2.00 13.19
N ALA A 106 -9.50 -1.19 12.24
CA ALA A 106 -10.94 -0.97 12.07
C ALA A 106 -11.68 -2.25 11.70
N LEU A 107 -11.11 -3.07 10.80
CA LEU A 107 -11.67 -4.35 10.38
C LEU A 107 -11.79 -5.33 11.56
N LEU A 108 -10.74 -5.45 12.36
CA LEU A 108 -10.71 -6.34 13.53
C LEU A 108 -11.70 -5.87 14.61
N ILE A 109 -11.74 -4.57 14.91
CA ILE A 109 -12.64 -3.99 15.91
C ILE A 109 -14.10 -4.13 15.46
N ALA A 110 -14.42 -3.75 14.23
CA ALA A 110 -15.76 -3.88 13.66
C ALA A 110 -16.23 -5.34 13.66
N GLY A 111 -15.30 -6.28 13.41
CA GLY A 111 -15.58 -7.70 13.37
C GLY A 111 -16.07 -8.30 14.69
N LEU A 112 -15.80 -7.65 15.83
CA LEU A 112 -16.21 -8.16 17.16
C LEU A 112 -17.73 -8.23 17.30
N LEU A 113 -18.47 -7.29 16.70
CA LEU A 113 -19.92 -7.28 16.69
C LEU A 113 -20.51 -7.54 15.30
N TYR A 114 -19.77 -7.22 14.24
CA TYR A 114 -20.23 -7.34 12.85
C TYR A 114 -19.26 -8.13 11.97
N PRO A 115 -19.01 -9.42 12.25
CA PRO A 115 -17.97 -10.21 11.58
C PRO A 115 -18.19 -10.34 10.07
N ILE A 116 -19.39 -10.74 9.64
CA ILE A 116 -19.70 -10.96 8.21
C ILE A 116 -19.66 -9.64 7.42
N PHE A 117 -20.20 -8.56 7.99
CA PHE A 117 -20.17 -7.25 7.34
C PHE A 117 -18.73 -6.74 7.17
N SER A 118 -17.90 -6.93 8.21
CA SER A 118 -16.48 -6.56 8.18
C SER A 118 -15.74 -7.34 7.10
N VAL A 119 -15.94 -8.66 7.00
CA VAL A 119 -15.36 -9.48 5.92
C VAL A 119 -15.78 -8.98 4.54
N GLY A 120 -17.05 -8.64 4.35
CA GLY A 120 -17.55 -8.09 3.08
C GLY A 120 -16.87 -6.78 2.67
N LEU A 121 -16.67 -5.86 3.63
CA LEU A 121 -15.94 -4.61 3.39
C LEU A 121 -14.44 -4.87 3.12
N GLY A 122 -13.82 -5.81 3.83
CA GLY A 122 -12.45 -6.25 3.59
C GLY A 122 -12.26 -6.81 2.18
N LEU A 123 -13.19 -7.66 1.72
CA LEU A 123 -13.19 -8.19 0.36
C LEU A 123 -13.40 -7.09 -0.70
N THR A 124 -14.32 -6.16 -0.44
CA THR A 124 -14.55 -5.00 -1.31
C THR A 124 -13.28 -4.15 -1.43
N HIS A 125 -12.58 -3.91 -0.31
CA HIS A 125 -11.30 -3.23 -0.32
C HIS A 125 -10.27 -3.99 -1.15
N PHE A 126 -10.14 -5.30 -0.95
CA PHE A 126 -9.21 -6.16 -1.69
C PHE A 126 -9.42 -6.06 -3.21
N ILE A 127 -10.66 -6.19 -3.68
CA ILE A 127 -11.03 -6.05 -5.10
C ILE A 127 -10.73 -4.62 -5.59
N GLY A 128 -11.10 -3.61 -4.81
CA GLY A 128 -10.81 -2.21 -5.11
C GLY A 128 -9.31 -1.96 -5.32
N ARG A 129 -8.44 -2.60 -4.52
CA ARG A 129 -6.97 -2.51 -4.67
C ARG A 129 -6.46 -3.16 -5.95
N ILE A 130 -7.03 -4.30 -6.37
CA ILE A 130 -6.67 -4.93 -7.66
C ILE A 130 -7.03 -3.99 -8.82
N LEU A 131 -8.24 -3.44 -8.80
CA LEU A 131 -8.69 -2.49 -9.82
C LEU A 131 -7.87 -1.20 -9.82
N TYR A 132 -7.53 -0.68 -8.64
CA TYR A 132 -6.71 0.52 -8.49
C TYR A 132 -5.30 0.32 -9.08
N ALA A 133 -4.65 -0.80 -8.77
CA ALA A 133 -3.31 -1.11 -9.31
C ALA A 133 -3.34 -1.35 -10.83
N SER A 134 -4.38 -2.05 -11.32
CA SER A 134 -4.57 -2.29 -12.76
C SER A 134 -4.84 -0.99 -13.53
N GLY A 135 -5.69 -0.11 -12.98
CA GLY A 135 -5.96 1.22 -13.51
C GLY A 135 -4.70 2.07 -13.61
N TYR A 136 -3.96 2.20 -12.50
CA TYR A 136 -2.71 2.98 -12.47
C TYR A 136 -1.67 2.50 -13.49
N SER A 137 -1.64 1.20 -13.80
CA SER A 137 -0.72 0.64 -14.80
C SER A 137 -1.01 1.15 -16.22
N LYS A 138 -2.22 1.65 -16.47
CA LYS A 138 -2.64 2.29 -17.73
C LYS A 138 -2.54 3.82 -17.68
N GLY A 139 -2.57 4.40 -16.48
CA GLY A 139 -2.44 5.83 -16.22
C GLY A 139 -3.08 6.21 -14.88
N PRO A 140 -2.65 7.33 -14.26
CA PRO A 140 -3.11 7.73 -12.95
C PRO A 140 -4.63 7.96 -12.93
N ASP A 141 -5.22 8.53 -13.97
CA ASP A 141 -6.66 8.86 -13.99
C ASP A 141 -7.54 7.60 -14.08
N GLN A 142 -6.99 6.49 -14.58
CA GLN A 142 -7.72 5.21 -14.66
C GLN A 142 -7.85 4.51 -13.30
N ARG A 143 -7.36 5.12 -12.21
CA ARG A 143 -7.44 4.59 -10.84
C ARG A 143 -8.82 4.69 -10.20
N GLU A 144 -9.67 5.60 -10.71
CA GLU A 144 -10.82 6.14 -9.98
C GLU A 144 -11.79 5.07 -9.48
N LEU A 145 -12.17 4.12 -10.33
CA LEU A 145 -13.06 3.02 -9.94
C LEU A 145 -12.50 2.23 -8.74
N GLY A 146 -11.23 1.84 -8.81
CA GLY A 146 -10.56 1.15 -7.72
C GLY A 146 -10.41 2.03 -6.48
N ALA A 147 -10.23 3.34 -6.66
CA ALA A 147 -10.13 4.31 -5.59
C ALA A 147 -11.46 4.44 -4.84
N TYR A 148 -12.58 4.61 -5.55
CA TYR A 148 -13.90 4.70 -4.95
C TYR A 148 -14.27 3.43 -4.18
N LEU A 149 -14.00 2.25 -4.73
CA LEU A 149 -14.27 0.99 -4.06
C LEU A 149 -13.42 0.80 -2.80
N SER A 150 -12.11 1.05 -2.89
CA SER A 150 -11.19 0.84 -1.75
C SER A 150 -11.36 1.90 -0.66
N HIS A 151 -11.45 3.18 -1.01
CA HIS A 151 -11.66 4.26 -0.04
C HIS A 151 -13.08 4.25 0.54
N GLY A 152 -14.09 3.93 -0.28
CA GLY A 152 -15.46 3.77 0.18
C GLY A 152 -15.56 2.67 1.23
N SER A 153 -15.04 1.47 0.96
CA SER A 153 -15.08 0.38 1.94
C SER A 153 -14.31 0.70 3.22
N THR A 154 -13.19 1.41 3.11
CA THR A 154 -12.44 1.96 4.24
C THR A 154 -13.29 2.93 5.08
N PHE A 155 -14.01 3.84 4.45
CA PHE A 155 -14.86 4.79 5.18
C PHE A 155 -15.96 4.06 5.96
N PHE A 156 -16.62 3.08 5.31
CA PHE A 156 -17.65 2.29 5.97
C PHE A 156 -17.11 1.46 7.14
N ILE A 157 -15.95 0.81 7.00
CA ILE A 157 -15.42 -0.04 8.08
C ILE A 157 -14.97 0.79 9.29
N LEU A 158 -14.43 2.00 9.07
CA LEU A 158 -14.13 2.94 10.16
C LEU A 158 -15.40 3.36 10.90
N GLY A 159 -16.47 3.66 10.17
CA GLY A 159 -17.79 3.95 10.75
C GLY A 159 -18.34 2.76 11.55
N THR A 160 -18.24 1.54 11.02
CA THR A 160 -18.66 0.32 11.73
C THR A 160 -17.83 0.07 12.99
N GLY A 161 -16.52 0.34 12.97
CA GLY A 161 -15.67 0.26 14.15
C GLY A 161 -16.11 1.24 15.25
N LEU A 162 -16.47 2.47 14.88
CA LEU A 162 -17.02 3.45 15.82
C LEU A 162 -18.36 2.98 16.41
N LEU A 163 -19.28 2.50 15.57
CA LEU A 163 -20.57 1.95 16.00
C LEU A 163 -20.39 0.76 16.95
N CYS A 164 -19.43 -0.12 16.65
CA CYS A 164 -19.07 -1.25 17.50
C CYS A 164 -18.69 -0.78 18.91
N GLY A 165 -17.80 0.23 19.00
CA GLY A 165 -17.41 0.84 20.27
C GLY A 165 -18.58 1.45 21.06
N ILE A 166 -19.48 2.17 20.38
CA ILE A 166 -20.68 2.76 21.00
C ILE A 166 -21.60 1.68 21.56
N GLN A 167 -21.83 0.60 20.81
CA GLN A 167 -22.68 -0.50 21.27
C GLN A 167 -22.10 -1.22 22.47
N LEU A 168 -20.78 -1.42 22.52
CA LEU A 168 -20.10 -2.03 23.68
C LEU A 168 -20.25 -1.19 24.96
N ILE A 169 -20.45 0.13 24.86
CA ILE A 169 -20.76 0.97 26.03
C ILE A 169 -22.18 0.68 26.54
N ASN A 170 -23.15 0.50 25.64
CA ASN A 170 -24.55 0.27 25.96
C ASN A 170 -24.85 -1.17 26.40
N LEU A 171 -23.91 -2.09 26.16
CA LEU A 171 -23.96 -3.49 26.65
C LEU A 171 -23.46 -3.63 28.10
N LYS A 172 -23.08 -2.52 28.76
CA LYS A 172 -22.71 -2.48 30.18
C LYS A 172 -23.91 -2.70 31.10
#